data_AF-A0A932HNS3-F1
#
_entry.id   AF-A0A932HNS3-F1
#
_cell.length_a   1.000
_cell.length_b   1.000
_cell.length_c   1.000
_cell.angle_alpha   90.00
_cell.angle_beta   90.00
_cell.angle_gamma   90.00
#
_symmetry.space_group_name_H-M   'P 1'
#
loop_
_entity.id
_entity.type
_entity.pdbx_description
1 polymer ?
#
loop_
_entity_poly.entity_id
_entity_poly.type
_entity_poly.pdbx_seq_one_letter_code
_entity_poly.pdbx_strand_id
1 'polypeptide(L)'
;MKFSIRILALALCCWAVAQVPTFAYSQPKPVPPPQVELPGSQLLTISSSIVGREYSVHVQLPRGYRETSRSFPVVYVLDAQWDFPLVGAVYGSQYYDGFVPALIIVGITWGGSNPNHDSLRAADLTPTHVNQVPQSGNAPQFLGFLKNELIPFVESKFRTRRDDRTLMGSSYGGLFTLYTLFRETGLFQRYVVTSPAIGFDNGILYSYEKSYAEKESTLPVRLFMAQGGLEGGGEAFEKLAAHLMSRAYEGLQLQTRILENIGHSGSKAEGYTRGLQWAFERPSLSLNSTVLKEYEGQYEIRPGVVARVSTEGGRLAVHAPGNPPVILHAESEDRFYAKGFYLKVQVMKDAAGKVTGVVVEQYSGSMFMKKVG
;
A
#
# COMPACT_ATOMS: atom_id res chain seq x y z
N MET A 1 -68.39 16.55 52.13
CA MET A 1 -68.21 17.16 53.47
C MET A 1 -66.95 18.03 53.44
N LYS A 2 -67.04 19.22 54.04
CA LYS A 2 -66.11 20.38 54.02
C LYS A 2 -64.64 20.00 54.24
N PHE A 3 -63.65 20.70 53.69
CA PHE A 3 -63.07 21.92 54.28
C PHE A 3 -62.43 22.86 53.25
N SER A 4 -62.62 24.16 53.52
CA SER A 4 -62.01 25.32 52.87
C SER A 4 -61.21 26.03 53.96
N ILE A 5 -59.95 26.42 53.72
CA ILE A 5 -59.24 27.43 54.53
C ILE A 5 -58.45 28.35 53.61
N ARG A 6 -58.66 29.65 53.86
CA ARG A 6 -58.19 30.82 53.14
C ARG A 6 -56.76 31.21 53.52
N ILE A 7 -56.15 31.86 52.53
CA ILE A 7 -54.89 32.59 52.46
C ILE A 7 -54.73 33.62 53.60
N LEU A 8 -53.51 33.73 54.16
CA LEU A 8 -53.01 34.92 54.84
C LEU A 8 -51.82 35.47 54.07
N ALA A 9 -51.90 36.75 53.68
CA ALA A 9 -50.86 37.50 53.02
C ALA A 9 -49.84 38.05 54.05
N LEU A 10 -48.55 38.01 53.73
CA LEU A 10 -47.52 38.82 54.39
C LEU A 10 -46.74 39.63 53.36
N ALA A 11 -46.48 40.87 53.73
CA ALA A 11 -46.10 42.00 52.88
C ALA A 11 -44.69 41.92 52.29
N LEU A 12 -44.57 42.45 51.07
CA LEU A 12 -43.32 42.74 50.36
C LEU A 12 -42.49 43.80 51.10
N CYS A 13 -41.19 43.55 51.22
CA CYS A 13 -40.18 44.59 51.44
C CYS A 13 -39.19 44.57 50.27
N CYS A 14 -39.14 45.68 49.53
CA CYS A 14 -38.36 45.88 48.31
C CYS A 14 -36.85 45.93 48.60
N TRP A 15 -36.05 45.22 47.81
CA TRP A 15 -34.63 45.55 47.60
C TRP A 15 -34.40 45.78 46.11
N ALA A 16 -34.10 47.02 45.75
CA ALA A 16 -33.69 47.41 44.40
C ALA A 16 -32.26 46.92 44.17
N VAL A 17 -32.08 45.95 43.26
CA VAL A 17 -30.76 45.49 42.82
C VAL A 17 -30.32 46.39 41.67
N ALA A 18 -29.26 47.17 41.89
CA ALA A 18 -28.63 47.99 40.85
C ALA A 18 -28.09 47.09 39.72
N GLN A 19 -28.50 47.35 38.47
CA GLN A 19 -27.97 46.67 37.31
C GLN A 19 -26.54 47.14 37.04
N VAL A 20 -25.56 46.26 37.28
CA VAL A 20 -24.18 46.48 36.85
C VAL A 20 -24.09 46.14 35.36
N PRO A 21 -23.55 47.03 34.50
CA PRO A 21 -23.41 46.75 33.09
C PRO A 21 -22.42 45.60 32.87
N THR A 22 -22.90 44.51 32.31
CA THR A 22 -22.08 43.36 31.88
C THR A 22 -21.28 43.75 30.64
N PHE A 23 -20.02 44.12 30.83
CA PHE A 23 -19.05 44.10 29.74
C PHE A 23 -18.77 42.63 29.38
N ALA A 24 -19.35 42.16 28.29
CA ALA A 24 -19.03 40.86 27.73
C ALA A 24 -17.58 40.88 27.21
N TYR A 25 -16.66 40.38 28.01
CA TYR A 25 -15.28 40.14 27.59
C TYR A 25 -15.30 39.04 26.53
N SER A 26 -15.17 39.39 25.26
CA SER A 26 -15.07 38.40 24.18
C SER A 26 -13.77 37.63 24.37
N GLN A 27 -13.85 36.41 24.88
CA GLN A 27 -12.70 35.52 24.95
C GLN A 27 -12.19 35.29 23.51
N PRO A 28 -10.89 35.50 23.22
CA PRO A 28 -10.35 35.20 21.92
C PRO A 28 -10.61 33.72 21.61
N LYS A 29 -11.12 33.43 20.39
CA LYS A 29 -11.36 32.05 19.97
C LYS A 29 -10.06 31.25 20.17
N PRO A 30 -10.11 30.05 20.79
CA PRO A 30 -8.93 29.23 20.97
C PRO A 30 -8.29 28.97 19.61
N VAL A 31 -7.00 29.30 19.47
CA VAL A 31 -6.24 28.90 18.28
C VAL A 31 -6.04 27.37 18.40
N PRO A 32 -6.49 26.57 17.43
CA PRO A 32 -6.27 25.14 17.46
C PRO A 32 -4.75 24.85 17.52
N PRO A 33 -4.31 23.81 18.24
CA PRO A 33 -2.92 23.38 18.18
C PRO A 33 -2.53 23.04 16.72
N PRO A 34 -1.23 23.17 16.36
CA PRO A 34 -0.77 22.79 15.03
C PRO A 34 -1.12 21.34 14.73
N GLN A 35 -1.51 21.07 13.48
CA GLN A 35 -1.77 19.71 13.01
C GLN A 35 -0.45 18.96 12.85
N VAL A 36 -0.47 17.65 13.08
CA VAL A 36 0.69 16.78 12.80
C VAL A 36 0.81 16.61 11.29
N GLU A 37 2.01 16.81 10.76
CA GLU A 37 2.33 16.53 9.36
C GLU A 37 2.98 15.15 9.23
N LEU A 38 2.63 14.40 8.18
CA LEU A 38 3.31 13.17 7.82
C LEU A 38 4.55 13.49 6.98
N PRO A 39 5.79 13.26 7.48
CA PRO A 39 7.00 13.67 6.79
C PRO A 39 7.14 13.02 5.41
N GLY A 40 7.61 13.79 4.42
CA GLY A 40 7.81 13.29 3.06
C GLY A 40 6.52 12.99 2.30
N SER A 41 5.37 13.41 2.83
CA SER A 41 4.08 13.35 2.14
C SER A 41 3.64 14.72 1.62
N GLN A 42 2.78 14.70 0.60
CA GLN A 42 2.17 15.90 0.01
C GLN A 42 0.71 15.61 -0.35
N LEU A 43 -0.13 16.63 -0.23
CA LEU A 43 -1.53 16.58 -0.63
C LEU A 43 -1.68 17.30 -1.98
N LEU A 44 -2.28 16.62 -2.95
CA LEU A 44 -2.67 17.17 -4.24
C LEU A 44 -4.20 17.10 -4.39
N THR A 45 -4.74 17.93 -5.27
CA THR A 45 -6.16 17.95 -5.59
C THR A 45 -6.34 17.74 -7.08
N ILE A 46 -7.34 16.94 -7.45
CA ILE A 46 -7.75 16.74 -8.86
C ILE A 46 -9.27 16.74 -8.96
N SER A 47 -9.80 17.50 -9.92
CA SER A 47 -11.22 17.45 -10.27
C SER A 47 -11.42 16.48 -11.43
N SER A 48 -12.30 15.49 -11.24
CA SER A 48 -12.66 14.51 -12.26
C SER A 48 -13.83 15.02 -13.09
N SER A 49 -13.65 15.06 -14.41
CA SER A 49 -14.75 15.33 -15.35
C SER A 49 -15.62 14.10 -15.58
N ILE A 50 -15.03 12.90 -15.43
CA ILE A 50 -15.72 11.61 -15.59
C ILE A 50 -16.70 11.36 -14.45
N VAL A 51 -16.29 11.64 -13.20
CA VAL A 51 -17.14 11.43 -12.02
C VAL A 51 -17.87 12.72 -11.62
N GLY A 52 -17.40 13.89 -12.06
CA GLY A 52 -17.99 15.19 -11.73
C GLY A 52 -17.72 15.61 -10.28
N ARG A 53 -16.58 15.23 -9.70
CA ARG A 53 -16.21 15.58 -8.31
C ARG A 53 -14.71 15.78 -8.13
N GLU A 54 -14.35 16.37 -7.00
CA GLU A 54 -12.97 16.53 -6.58
C GLU A 54 -12.47 15.33 -5.76
N TYR A 55 -11.22 14.95 -5.98
CA TYR A 55 -10.47 13.98 -5.20
C TYR A 55 -9.24 14.62 -4.56
N SER A 56 -8.95 14.18 -3.35
CA SER A 56 -7.72 14.46 -2.62
C SER A 56 -6.76 13.29 -2.83
N VAL A 57 -5.54 13.60 -3.25
CA VAL A 57 -4.51 12.62 -3.61
C VAL A 57 -3.32 12.81 -2.68
N HIS A 58 -3.15 11.87 -1.76
CA HIS A 58 -2.04 11.85 -0.82
C HIS A 58 -0.86 11.16 -1.49
N VAL A 59 0.32 11.79 -1.52
CA VAL A 59 1.50 11.20 -2.16
C VAL A 59 2.64 11.14 -1.16
N GLN A 60 3.24 9.96 -1.00
CA GLN A 60 4.49 9.78 -0.28
C GLN A 60 5.59 9.38 -1.26
N LEU A 61 6.69 10.14 -1.25
CA LEU A 61 7.84 9.87 -2.11
C LEU A 61 8.86 9.00 -1.39
N PRO A 62 9.58 8.12 -2.10
CA PRO A 62 10.60 7.31 -1.47
C PRO A 62 11.77 8.17 -1.00
N ARG A 63 12.51 7.67 0.01
CA ARG A 63 13.77 8.29 0.44
C ARG A 63 14.72 8.43 -0.76
N GLY A 64 15.41 9.56 -0.83
CA GLY A 64 16.36 9.84 -1.90
C GLY A 64 15.72 10.13 -3.26
N TYR A 65 14.39 10.30 -3.34
CA TYR A 65 13.71 10.62 -4.60
C TYR A 65 14.37 11.80 -5.32
N ARG A 66 14.75 12.87 -4.62
CA ARG A 66 15.38 14.08 -5.20
C ARG A 66 16.86 13.91 -5.56
N GLU A 67 17.51 12.85 -5.07
CA GLU A 67 18.95 12.59 -5.28
C GLU A 67 19.19 11.74 -6.54
N THR A 68 18.12 11.28 -7.20
CA THR A 68 18.21 10.40 -8.37
C THR A 68 17.21 10.78 -9.47
N SER A 69 17.59 10.48 -10.71
CA SER A 69 16.73 10.57 -11.90
C SER A 69 15.92 9.29 -12.15
N ARG A 70 16.03 8.27 -11.29
CA ARG A 70 15.29 7.01 -11.43
C ARG A 70 13.78 7.20 -11.37
N SER A 71 13.08 6.35 -12.11
CA SER A 71 11.64 6.14 -11.99
C SER A 71 11.32 5.01 -11.01
N PHE A 72 10.19 5.14 -10.31
CA PHE A 72 9.78 4.25 -9.22
C PHE A 72 8.45 3.55 -9.51
N PRO A 73 8.27 2.30 -9.06
CA PRO A 73 6.95 1.68 -9.03
C PRO A 73 5.97 2.51 -8.19
N VAL A 74 4.68 2.41 -8.52
CA VAL A 74 3.63 3.20 -7.86
C VAL A 74 2.60 2.27 -7.21
N VAL A 75 2.29 2.53 -5.94
CA VAL A 75 1.23 1.85 -5.22
C VAL A 75 0.06 2.80 -5.03
N TYR A 76 -1.08 2.49 -5.65
CA TYR A 76 -2.33 3.23 -5.49
C TYR A 76 -3.13 2.59 -4.35
N VAL A 77 -3.45 3.39 -3.33
CA VAL A 77 -4.14 2.97 -2.12
C VAL A 77 -5.51 3.62 -2.08
N LEU A 78 -6.57 2.81 -2.11
CA LEU A 78 -7.94 3.27 -1.94
C LEU A 78 -8.22 3.61 -0.47
N ASP A 79 -9.27 4.40 -0.21
CA ASP A 79 -9.68 4.76 1.15
C ASP A 79 -8.57 5.48 1.95
N ALA A 80 -7.81 6.37 1.30
CA ALA A 80 -6.62 7.00 1.87
C ALA A 80 -6.86 7.83 3.14
N GLN A 81 -8.08 8.29 3.39
CA GLN A 81 -8.48 8.95 4.64
C GLN A 81 -8.25 8.06 5.87
N TRP A 82 -8.33 6.74 5.71
CA TRP A 82 -8.06 5.76 6.77
C TRP A 82 -6.72 5.06 6.57
N ASP A 83 -6.39 4.73 5.32
CA ASP A 83 -5.34 3.75 5.04
C ASP A 83 -3.98 4.37 4.72
N PHE A 84 -3.90 5.66 4.35
CA PHE A 84 -2.63 6.28 3.94
C PHE A 84 -1.58 6.33 5.06
N PRO A 85 -1.90 6.78 6.30
CA PRO A 85 -0.91 6.77 7.38
C PRO A 85 -0.45 5.35 7.74
N LEU A 86 -1.38 4.38 7.72
CA LEU A 86 -1.09 2.97 7.97
C LEU A 86 -0.13 2.41 6.92
N VAL A 87 -0.44 2.58 5.63
CA VAL A 87 0.40 2.09 4.53
C VAL A 87 1.75 2.79 4.54
N GLY A 88 1.82 4.08 4.86
CA GLY A 88 3.09 4.80 5.01
C GLY A 88 3.99 4.20 6.09
N ALA A 89 3.43 3.82 7.24
CA ALA A 89 4.17 3.15 8.31
C ALA A 89 4.61 1.72 7.93
N VAL A 90 3.70 0.94 7.34
CA VAL A 90 4.01 -0.40 6.81
C VAL A 90 5.13 -0.30 5.79
N TYR A 91 4.99 0.53 4.77
CA TYR A 91 6.00 0.73 3.73
C TYR A 91 7.35 1.16 4.34
N GLY A 92 7.37 2.10 5.27
CA GLY A 92 8.61 2.58 5.90
C GLY A 92 9.43 1.45 6.54
N SER A 93 8.79 0.59 7.33
CA SER A 93 9.44 -0.59 7.93
C SER A 93 9.91 -1.61 6.88
N GLN A 94 9.05 -1.96 5.92
CA GLN A 94 9.38 -2.95 4.91
C GLN A 94 10.48 -2.48 3.96
N TYR A 95 10.53 -1.18 3.69
CA TYR A 95 11.57 -0.55 2.89
C TYR A 95 12.89 -0.52 3.66
N TYR A 96 12.88 -0.20 4.96
CA TYR A 96 14.07 -0.24 5.81
C TYR A 96 14.70 -1.64 5.89
N ASP A 97 13.86 -2.67 6.00
CA ASP A 97 14.31 -4.07 6.07
C ASP A 97 14.59 -4.70 4.69
N GLY A 98 14.44 -3.94 3.59
CA GLY A 98 14.77 -4.39 2.24
C GLY A 98 13.76 -5.35 1.60
N PHE A 99 12.59 -5.58 2.22
CA PHE A 99 11.54 -6.45 1.67
C PHE A 99 10.85 -5.85 0.45
N VAL A 100 10.68 -4.53 0.40
CA VAL A 100 10.07 -3.81 -0.72
C VAL A 100 11.06 -2.82 -1.32
N PRO A 101 10.98 -2.52 -2.63
CA PRO A 101 11.82 -1.50 -3.24
C PRO A 101 11.38 -0.09 -2.79
N ALA A 102 12.09 0.93 -3.26
CA ALA A 102 11.62 2.30 -3.14
C ALA A 102 10.33 2.48 -3.97
N LEU A 103 9.25 2.93 -3.34
CA LEU A 103 7.92 3.08 -3.94
C LEU A 103 7.43 4.53 -3.82
N ILE A 104 6.68 4.97 -4.83
CA ILE A 104 5.78 6.11 -4.68
C ILE A 104 4.43 5.55 -4.18
N ILE A 105 3.95 6.04 -3.04
CA ILE A 105 2.62 5.68 -2.51
C ILE A 105 1.64 6.79 -2.86
N VAL A 106 0.53 6.45 -3.52
CA VAL A 106 -0.53 7.37 -3.93
C VAL A 106 -1.83 6.94 -3.27
N GLY A 107 -2.20 7.60 -2.19
CA GLY A 107 -3.49 7.46 -1.54
C GLY A 107 -4.58 8.26 -2.26
N ILE A 108 -5.73 7.64 -2.49
CA ILE A 108 -6.89 8.24 -3.14
C ILE A 108 -8.01 8.39 -2.11
N THR A 109 -8.49 9.62 -1.93
CA THR A 109 -9.69 9.92 -1.14
C THR A 109 -10.48 11.06 -1.78
N TRP A 110 -11.64 11.36 -1.22
CA TRP A 110 -12.56 12.35 -1.77
C TRP A 110 -12.23 13.75 -1.25
N GLY A 111 -12.24 14.73 -2.16
CA GLY A 111 -11.99 16.14 -1.87
C GLY A 111 -13.27 16.91 -1.53
N GLY A 112 -13.19 18.24 -1.56
CA GLY A 112 -14.26 19.15 -1.19
C GLY A 112 -14.42 19.39 0.32
N SER A 113 -15.40 20.20 0.68
CA SER A 113 -15.67 20.56 2.08
C SER A 113 -16.46 19.45 2.78
N ASN A 114 -15.89 18.86 3.83
CA ASN A 114 -16.50 17.81 4.66
C ASN A 114 -17.07 16.61 3.86
N PRO A 115 -16.23 15.90 3.10
CA PRO A 115 -16.66 14.74 2.33
C PRO A 115 -17.24 13.64 3.25
N ASN A 116 -18.42 13.12 2.90
CA ASN A 116 -18.97 11.93 3.55
C ASN A 116 -18.30 10.68 2.93
N HIS A 117 -17.19 10.25 3.52
CA HIS A 117 -16.39 9.15 3.00
C HIS A 117 -17.16 7.83 2.87
N ASP A 118 -18.08 7.51 3.79
CA ASP A 118 -18.86 6.27 3.73
C ASP A 118 -19.81 6.22 2.52
N SER A 119 -20.49 7.34 2.25
CA SER A 119 -21.37 7.49 1.09
C SER A 119 -20.56 7.48 -0.22
N LEU A 120 -19.47 8.24 -0.26
CA LEU A 120 -18.69 8.44 -1.47
C LEU A 120 -17.93 7.17 -1.88
N ARG A 121 -17.40 6.42 -0.91
CA ARG A 121 -16.78 5.12 -1.16
C ARG A 121 -17.79 4.07 -1.60
N ALA A 122 -18.99 4.07 -1.01
CA ALA A 122 -20.04 3.17 -1.44
C ALA A 122 -20.38 3.42 -2.91
N ALA A 123 -20.44 4.68 -3.33
CA ALA A 123 -20.61 5.02 -4.74
C ALA A 123 -19.47 4.51 -5.62
N ASP A 124 -18.26 4.98 -5.37
CA ASP A 124 -17.16 4.81 -6.31
C ASP A 124 -16.52 3.40 -6.29
N LEU A 125 -16.69 2.65 -5.20
CA LEU A 125 -16.03 1.35 -5.01
C LEU A 125 -16.96 0.15 -5.19
N THR A 126 -18.21 0.37 -5.60
CA THR A 126 -19.16 -0.72 -5.87
C THR A 126 -19.57 -0.74 -7.34
N PRO A 127 -19.59 -1.93 -7.98
CA PRO A 127 -19.73 -2.04 -9.43
C PRO A 127 -21.16 -2.00 -9.95
N THR A 128 -22.14 -2.19 -9.08
CA THR A 128 -23.57 -2.19 -9.42
C THR A 128 -24.35 -1.46 -8.33
N HIS A 129 -25.49 -0.90 -8.71
CA HIS A 129 -26.41 -0.28 -7.76
C HIS A 129 -27.25 -1.34 -7.06
N VAL A 130 -27.31 -1.30 -5.73
CA VAL A 130 -28.17 -2.13 -4.89
C VAL A 130 -29.03 -1.24 -3.99
N ASN A 131 -30.31 -1.59 -3.83
CA ASN A 131 -31.28 -0.76 -3.09
C ASN A 131 -30.89 -0.56 -1.60
N GLN A 132 -30.18 -1.52 -1.01
CA GLN A 132 -29.70 -1.45 0.38
C GLN A 132 -28.59 -0.42 0.57
N VAL A 133 -27.91 -0.04 -0.51
CA VAL A 133 -26.84 0.95 -0.52
C VAL A 133 -27.16 1.94 -1.64
N PRO A 134 -28.09 2.89 -1.43
CA PRO A 134 -28.66 3.71 -2.51
C PRO A 134 -27.61 4.44 -3.37
N GLN A 135 -26.44 4.69 -2.82
CA GLN A 135 -25.38 5.47 -3.47
C GLN A 135 -24.47 4.61 -4.35
N SER A 136 -24.60 3.28 -4.30
CA SER A 136 -23.74 2.31 -4.97
C SER A 136 -23.83 2.33 -6.50
N GLY A 137 -22.79 1.78 -7.15
CA GLY A 137 -22.81 1.45 -8.58
C GLY A 137 -21.97 2.33 -9.50
N ASN A 138 -21.11 3.20 -8.95
CA ASN A 138 -20.33 4.15 -9.73
C ASN A 138 -18.88 3.69 -10.02
N ALA A 139 -18.53 2.42 -9.72
CA ALA A 139 -17.19 1.90 -10.03
C ALA A 139 -16.78 2.00 -11.51
N PRO A 140 -17.66 1.83 -12.51
CA PRO A 140 -17.25 2.02 -13.91
C PRO A 140 -16.71 3.44 -14.18
N GLN A 141 -17.36 4.46 -13.64
CA GLN A 141 -16.96 5.86 -13.77
C GLN A 141 -15.68 6.12 -12.97
N PHE A 142 -15.59 5.61 -11.74
CA PHE A 142 -14.39 5.75 -10.93
C PHE A 142 -13.17 5.05 -11.56
N LEU A 143 -13.34 3.86 -12.16
CA LEU A 143 -12.30 3.19 -12.94
C LEU A 143 -11.89 4.02 -14.17
N GLY A 144 -12.86 4.65 -14.84
CA GLY A 144 -12.59 5.61 -15.91
C GLY A 144 -11.74 6.79 -15.43
N PHE A 145 -12.05 7.36 -14.27
CA PHE A 145 -11.23 8.40 -13.61
C PHE A 145 -9.81 7.91 -13.32
N LEU A 146 -9.65 6.72 -12.73
CA LEU A 146 -8.32 6.18 -12.44
C LEU A 146 -7.47 6.10 -13.72
N LYS A 147 -8.03 5.48 -14.77
CA LYS A 147 -7.33 5.20 -16.03
C LYS A 147 -7.02 6.47 -16.82
N ASN A 148 -7.99 7.37 -16.96
CA ASN A 148 -7.92 8.45 -17.94
C ASN A 148 -7.58 9.82 -17.32
N GLU A 149 -7.67 9.98 -16.00
CA GLU A 149 -7.42 11.27 -15.32
C GLU A 149 -6.35 11.13 -14.24
N LEU A 150 -6.56 10.29 -13.22
CA LEU A 150 -5.67 10.22 -12.06
C LEU A 150 -4.28 9.67 -12.38
N ILE A 151 -4.19 8.51 -13.04
CA ILE A 151 -2.90 7.91 -13.38
C ILE A 151 -2.10 8.87 -14.27
N PRO A 152 -2.63 9.40 -15.40
CA PRO A 152 -1.92 10.41 -16.19
C PRO A 152 -1.49 11.64 -15.38
N PHE A 153 -2.33 12.13 -14.46
CA PHE A 153 -1.99 13.25 -13.58
C PHE A 153 -0.78 12.93 -12.68
N VAL A 154 -0.76 11.78 -12.02
CA VAL A 154 0.39 11.34 -11.19
C VAL A 154 1.64 11.17 -12.05
N GLU A 155 1.53 10.52 -13.21
CA GLU A 155 2.67 10.26 -14.11
C GLU A 155 3.24 11.54 -14.74
N SER A 156 2.44 12.61 -14.85
CA SER A 156 2.93 13.92 -15.30
C SER A 156 3.73 14.67 -14.24
N LYS A 157 3.52 14.35 -12.95
CA LYS A 157 4.12 15.06 -11.81
C LYS A 157 5.29 14.33 -11.18
N PHE A 158 5.33 13.01 -11.30
CA PHE A 158 6.33 12.17 -10.64
C PHE A 158 7.01 11.20 -11.61
N ARG A 159 8.24 10.80 -11.27
CA ARG A 159 9.02 9.81 -12.02
C ARG A 159 8.51 8.42 -11.69
N THR A 160 7.49 8.00 -12.43
CA THR A 160 6.82 6.70 -12.26
C THR A 160 7.31 5.69 -13.28
N ARG A 161 7.27 4.41 -12.90
CA ARG A 161 7.35 3.27 -13.83
C ARG A 161 5.94 2.91 -14.28
N ARG A 162 5.61 3.22 -15.54
CA ARG A 162 4.26 3.04 -16.12
C ARG A 162 3.86 1.57 -16.29
N ASP A 163 4.85 0.69 -16.32
CA ASP A 163 4.76 -0.76 -16.41
C ASP A 163 4.71 -1.45 -15.03
N ASP A 164 4.70 -0.68 -13.95
CA ASP A 164 4.90 -1.19 -12.60
C ASP A 164 3.98 -0.50 -11.58
N ARG A 165 2.68 -0.80 -11.69
CA ARG A 165 1.64 -0.27 -10.81
C ARG A 165 1.01 -1.36 -9.94
N THR A 166 0.72 -1.01 -8.69
CA THR A 166 -0.01 -1.85 -7.73
C THR A 166 -1.29 -1.15 -7.30
N LEU A 167 -2.42 -1.86 -7.25
CA LEU A 167 -3.67 -1.37 -6.64
C LEU A 167 -3.91 -2.07 -5.31
N MET A 168 -4.22 -1.29 -4.26
CA MET A 168 -4.47 -1.78 -2.91
C MET A 168 -5.80 -1.30 -2.36
N GLY A 169 -6.54 -2.19 -1.72
CA GLY A 169 -7.81 -1.84 -1.09
C GLY A 169 -8.37 -2.88 -0.13
N SER A 170 -9.25 -2.41 0.75
CA SER A 170 -9.94 -3.20 1.75
C SER A 170 -11.45 -3.09 1.65
N SER A 171 -12.21 -4.13 2.00
CA SER A 171 -13.69 -4.08 2.00
C SER A 171 -14.25 -3.75 0.61
N TYR A 172 -15.06 -2.69 0.44
CA TYR A 172 -15.42 -2.18 -0.90
C TYR A 172 -14.21 -1.79 -1.75
N GLY A 173 -13.13 -1.27 -1.17
CA GLY A 173 -11.87 -1.07 -1.89
C GLY A 173 -11.30 -2.39 -2.41
N GLY A 174 -11.44 -3.48 -1.65
CA GLY A 174 -11.06 -4.82 -2.11
C GLY A 174 -11.95 -5.34 -3.23
N LEU A 175 -13.27 -5.12 -3.14
CA LEU A 175 -14.22 -5.42 -4.21
C LEU A 175 -13.87 -4.64 -5.49
N PHE A 176 -13.66 -3.33 -5.39
CA PHE A 176 -13.25 -2.48 -6.52
C PHE A 176 -11.92 -2.91 -7.12
N THR A 177 -10.96 -3.31 -6.27
CA THR A 177 -9.63 -3.79 -6.70
C THR A 177 -9.76 -5.06 -7.55
N LEU A 178 -10.60 -6.02 -7.13
CA LEU A 178 -10.87 -7.23 -7.91
C LEU A 178 -11.74 -6.96 -9.14
N TYR A 179 -12.70 -6.04 -9.05
CA TYR A 179 -13.45 -5.56 -10.21
C TYR A 179 -12.51 -4.96 -11.28
N THR A 180 -11.57 -4.11 -10.86
CA THR A 180 -10.57 -3.48 -11.73
C THR A 180 -9.69 -4.52 -12.42
N LEU A 181 -9.27 -5.57 -11.69
CA LEU A 181 -8.49 -6.69 -12.24
C LEU A 181 -9.16 -7.32 -13.48
N PHE A 182 -10.47 -7.59 -13.40
CA PHE A 182 -11.20 -8.24 -14.50
C PHE A 182 -11.71 -7.29 -15.58
N ARG A 183 -11.77 -5.98 -15.31
CA ARG A 183 -12.31 -4.99 -16.25
C ARG A 183 -11.25 -4.25 -17.05
N GLU A 184 -10.06 -4.08 -16.48
CA GLU A 184 -8.95 -3.32 -17.07
C GLU A 184 -7.62 -4.03 -16.78
N THR A 185 -7.51 -5.26 -17.26
CA THR A 185 -6.27 -6.03 -17.14
C THR A 185 -5.11 -5.32 -17.84
N GLY A 186 -3.95 -5.28 -17.18
CA GLY A 186 -2.76 -4.56 -17.66
C GLY A 186 -2.66 -3.12 -17.13
N LEU A 187 -3.74 -2.55 -16.57
CA LEU A 187 -3.65 -1.24 -15.90
C LEU A 187 -2.74 -1.29 -14.67
N PHE A 188 -2.82 -2.40 -13.93
CA PHE A 188 -1.95 -2.73 -12.79
C PHE A 188 -1.35 -4.13 -12.97
N GLN A 189 -0.13 -4.30 -12.48
CA GLN A 189 0.60 -5.58 -12.51
C GLN A 189 0.45 -6.34 -11.21
N ARG A 190 0.06 -5.65 -10.13
CA ARG A 190 -0.11 -6.25 -8.80
C ARG A 190 -1.35 -5.73 -8.08
N TYR A 191 -1.92 -6.60 -7.26
CA TYR A 191 -3.14 -6.34 -6.51
C TYR A 191 -2.95 -6.83 -5.09
N VAL A 192 -3.18 -5.97 -4.10
CA VAL A 192 -3.14 -6.33 -2.68
C VAL A 192 -4.50 -6.06 -2.06
N VAL A 193 -5.20 -7.12 -1.70
CA VAL A 193 -6.60 -7.08 -1.29
C VAL A 193 -6.75 -7.62 0.12
N THR A 194 -7.46 -6.90 0.99
CA THR A 194 -7.77 -7.35 2.36
C THR A 194 -9.27 -7.32 2.60
N SER A 195 -9.85 -8.40 3.12
CA SER A 195 -11.26 -8.52 3.46
C SER A 195 -12.21 -7.99 2.37
N PRO A 196 -12.08 -8.45 1.11
CA PRO A 196 -12.90 -7.94 0.01
C PRO A 196 -14.39 -8.22 0.25
N ALA A 197 -15.26 -7.29 -0.13
CA ALA A 197 -16.71 -7.44 -0.02
C ALA A 197 -17.29 -8.41 -1.09
N ILE A 198 -16.89 -9.69 -1.03
CA ILE A 198 -17.20 -10.73 -2.03
C ILE A 198 -18.72 -10.94 -2.17
N GLY A 199 -19.47 -10.87 -1.07
CA GLY A 199 -20.92 -11.07 -1.07
C GLY A 199 -21.74 -9.92 -1.68
N PHE A 200 -21.10 -8.82 -2.10
CA PHE A 200 -21.81 -7.68 -2.68
C PHE A 200 -22.60 -8.09 -3.93
N ASP A 201 -23.84 -7.60 -4.02
CA ASP A 201 -24.79 -7.87 -5.11
C ASP A 201 -24.83 -9.35 -5.52
N ASN A 202 -25.06 -10.21 -4.52
CA ASN A 202 -25.15 -11.67 -4.69
C ASN A 202 -23.89 -12.31 -5.31
N GLY A 203 -22.71 -11.75 -5.06
CA GLY A 203 -21.46 -12.27 -5.61
C GLY A 203 -21.19 -11.79 -7.03
N ILE A 204 -21.54 -10.55 -7.37
CA ILE A 204 -21.40 -9.97 -8.71
C ILE A 204 -19.98 -10.12 -9.30
N LEU A 205 -18.96 -10.22 -8.45
CA LEU A 205 -17.58 -10.43 -8.87
C LEU A 205 -17.41 -11.68 -9.75
N TYR A 206 -18.14 -12.77 -9.49
CA TYR A 206 -18.09 -13.98 -10.31
C TYR A 206 -18.58 -13.73 -11.74
N SER A 207 -19.50 -12.79 -11.95
CA SER A 207 -19.98 -12.42 -13.29
C SER A 207 -18.90 -11.67 -14.07
N TYR A 208 -18.18 -10.74 -13.42
CA TYR A 208 -17.07 -10.02 -14.07
C TYR A 208 -15.91 -10.95 -14.41
N GLU A 209 -15.55 -11.83 -13.48
CA GLU A 209 -14.54 -12.87 -13.72
C GLU A 209 -14.97 -13.80 -14.87
N LYS A 210 -16.23 -14.24 -14.90
CA LYS A 210 -16.73 -15.10 -15.99
C LYS A 210 -16.64 -14.40 -17.34
N SER A 211 -17.09 -13.16 -17.45
CA SER A 211 -17.00 -12.39 -18.69
C SER A 211 -15.56 -12.12 -19.14
N TYR A 212 -14.61 -12.07 -18.20
CA TYR A 212 -13.19 -12.04 -18.51
C TYR A 212 -12.72 -13.39 -19.07
N ALA A 213 -13.02 -14.49 -18.36
CA ALA A 213 -12.65 -15.85 -18.74
C ALA A 213 -13.17 -16.29 -20.12
N GLU A 214 -14.31 -15.74 -20.55
CA GLU A 214 -14.90 -16.00 -21.87
C GLU A 214 -14.07 -15.41 -23.03
N LYS A 215 -13.17 -14.47 -22.74
CA LYS A 215 -12.37 -13.74 -23.74
C LYS A 215 -10.87 -13.97 -23.58
N GLU A 216 -10.42 -14.17 -22.35
CA GLU A 216 -9.01 -14.18 -21.99
C GLU A 216 -8.67 -15.45 -21.20
N SER A 217 -7.56 -16.10 -21.57
CA SER A 217 -6.95 -17.20 -20.82
C SER A 217 -5.70 -16.79 -20.05
N THR A 218 -5.18 -15.58 -20.29
CA THR A 218 -3.99 -15.04 -19.64
C THR A 218 -4.40 -14.07 -18.54
N LEU A 219 -3.68 -14.04 -17.42
CA LEU A 219 -3.87 -13.04 -16.36
C LEU A 219 -2.51 -12.81 -15.66
N PRO A 220 -1.54 -12.16 -16.33
CA PRO A 220 -0.15 -12.07 -15.88
C PRO A 220 0.04 -11.05 -14.75
N VAL A 221 -0.57 -11.31 -13.60
CA VAL A 221 -0.56 -10.43 -12.43
C VAL A 221 -0.13 -11.17 -11.17
N ARG A 222 0.33 -10.41 -10.17
CA ARG A 222 0.46 -10.87 -8.80
C ARG A 222 -0.74 -10.42 -7.98
N LEU A 223 -1.59 -11.36 -7.56
CA LEU A 223 -2.74 -11.11 -6.69
C LEU A 223 -2.49 -11.67 -5.28
N PHE A 224 -2.44 -10.79 -4.30
CA PHE A 224 -2.49 -11.15 -2.88
C PHE A 224 -3.88 -10.86 -2.32
N MET A 225 -4.45 -11.84 -1.61
CA MET A 225 -5.70 -11.69 -0.89
C MET A 225 -5.54 -12.13 0.57
N ALA A 226 -6.07 -11.36 1.50
CA ALA A 226 -6.20 -11.77 2.89
C ALA A 226 -7.60 -11.50 3.45
N GLN A 227 -7.99 -12.22 4.50
CA GLN A 227 -9.22 -11.96 5.27
C GLN A 227 -8.98 -12.28 6.75
N GLY A 228 -9.59 -11.53 7.65
CA GLY A 228 -9.60 -11.82 9.08
C GLY A 228 -10.37 -13.11 9.39
N GLY A 229 -9.79 -13.99 10.20
CA GLY A 229 -10.37 -15.28 10.58
C GLY A 229 -11.60 -15.18 11.49
N LEU A 230 -11.83 -14.03 12.12
CA LEU A 230 -13.03 -13.76 12.92
C LEU A 230 -14.16 -13.10 12.12
N GLU A 231 -13.96 -12.86 10.82
CA GLU A 231 -14.98 -12.30 9.94
C GLU A 231 -16.01 -13.36 9.53
N GLY A 232 -17.26 -12.93 9.37
CA GLY A 232 -18.24 -13.72 8.61
C GLY A 232 -17.82 -13.81 7.14
N GLY A 233 -18.14 -14.93 6.48
CA GLY A 233 -17.86 -15.11 5.05
C GLY A 233 -16.49 -15.72 4.71
N GLY A 234 -15.83 -16.40 5.66
CA GLY A 234 -14.62 -17.21 5.39
C GLY A 234 -14.80 -18.16 4.20
N GLU A 235 -15.91 -18.89 4.16
CA GLU A 235 -16.24 -19.80 3.06
C GLU A 235 -16.33 -19.08 1.70
N ALA A 236 -16.86 -17.86 1.66
CA ALA A 236 -16.96 -17.08 0.42
C ALA A 236 -15.58 -16.67 -0.09
N PHE A 237 -14.66 -16.30 0.81
CA PHE A 237 -13.27 -16.00 0.49
C PHE A 237 -12.53 -17.20 -0.06
N GLU A 238 -12.60 -18.34 0.64
CA GLU A 238 -11.97 -19.59 0.20
C GLU A 238 -12.54 -20.08 -1.13
N LYS A 239 -13.86 -19.98 -1.30
CA LYS A 239 -14.54 -20.34 -2.55
C LYS A 239 -14.08 -19.46 -3.72
N LEU A 240 -13.93 -18.15 -3.53
CA LEU A 240 -13.40 -17.27 -4.58
C LEU A 240 -11.94 -17.63 -4.90
N ALA A 241 -11.11 -17.86 -3.89
CA ALA A 241 -9.72 -18.26 -4.08
C ALA A 241 -9.61 -19.56 -4.88
N ALA A 242 -10.36 -20.59 -4.48
CA ALA A 242 -10.41 -21.88 -5.17
C ALA A 242 -10.93 -21.75 -6.61
N HIS A 243 -11.92 -20.89 -6.84
CA HIS A 243 -12.44 -20.59 -8.17
C HIS A 243 -11.38 -19.95 -9.08
N LEU A 244 -10.62 -18.96 -8.59
CA LEU A 244 -9.55 -18.34 -9.37
C LEU A 244 -8.42 -19.33 -9.68
N MET A 245 -8.09 -20.23 -8.75
CA MET A 245 -7.11 -21.28 -8.99
C MET A 245 -7.60 -22.29 -10.04
N SER A 246 -8.87 -22.69 -9.99
CA SER A 246 -9.42 -23.69 -10.92
C SER A 246 -9.51 -23.21 -12.38
N ARG A 247 -9.50 -21.89 -12.59
CA ARG A 247 -9.42 -21.29 -13.94
C ARG A 247 -8.10 -21.52 -14.64
N ALA A 248 -7.02 -21.79 -13.90
CA ALA A 248 -5.68 -22.00 -14.42
C ALA A 248 -5.22 -20.89 -15.40
N TYR A 249 -5.54 -19.62 -15.09
CA TYR A 249 -5.11 -18.48 -15.90
C TYR A 249 -3.59 -18.45 -16.09
N GLU A 250 -3.15 -18.30 -17.33
CA GLU A 250 -1.72 -18.23 -17.63
C GLU A 250 -1.12 -16.95 -17.02
N GLY A 251 -0.09 -17.11 -16.19
CA GLY A 251 0.62 -16.00 -15.55
C GLY A 251 0.00 -15.48 -14.25
N LEU A 252 -1.17 -15.99 -13.82
CA LEU A 252 -1.72 -15.62 -12.52
C LEU A 252 -0.86 -16.19 -11.40
N GLN A 253 -0.26 -15.31 -10.63
CA GLN A 253 0.32 -15.65 -9.34
C GLN A 253 -0.71 -15.25 -8.28
N LEU A 254 -1.22 -16.22 -7.51
CA LEU A 254 -2.22 -15.98 -6.47
C LEU A 254 -1.67 -16.46 -5.12
N GLN A 255 -1.68 -15.56 -4.12
CA GLN A 255 -1.44 -15.90 -2.73
C GLN A 255 -2.63 -15.48 -1.89
N THR A 256 -3.14 -16.40 -1.07
CA THR A 256 -4.22 -16.12 -0.12
C THR A 256 -3.79 -16.37 1.32
N ARG A 257 -4.45 -15.69 2.27
CA ARG A 257 -4.25 -15.88 3.71
C ARG A 257 -5.52 -15.63 4.52
N ILE A 258 -5.84 -16.52 5.46
CA ILE A 258 -6.73 -16.21 6.58
C ILE A 258 -5.86 -15.75 7.74
N LEU A 259 -6.17 -14.58 8.30
CA LEU A 259 -5.42 -13.95 9.38
C LEU A 259 -6.03 -14.37 10.72
N GLU A 260 -5.32 -15.22 11.45
CA GLU A 260 -5.80 -15.83 12.69
C GLU A 260 -6.13 -14.77 13.75
N ASN A 261 -7.29 -14.90 14.41
CA ASN A 261 -7.74 -14.01 15.50
C ASN A 261 -7.85 -12.53 15.10
N ILE A 262 -7.98 -12.23 13.81
CA ILE A 262 -8.15 -10.87 13.28
C ILE A 262 -9.58 -10.67 12.76
N GLY A 263 -10.17 -9.50 13.04
CA GLY A 263 -11.46 -9.06 12.48
C GLY A 263 -11.29 -8.11 11.28
N HIS A 264 -12.41 -7.60 10.75
CA HIS A 264 -12.47 -6.87 9.47
C HIS A 264 -11.49 -5.71 9.35
N SER A 265 -11.52 -4.73 10.27
CA SER A 265 -10.61 -3.58 10.18
C SER A 265 -9.17 -3.91 10.56
N GLY A 266 -8.97 -4.91 11.42
CA GLY A 266 -7.64 -5.35 11.87
C GLY A 266 -6.85 -6.03 10.75
N SER A 267 -7.52 -6.59 9.75
CA SER A 267 -6.90 -7.31 8.63
C SER A 267 -5.99 -6.42 7.79
N LYS A 268 -6.22 -5.11 7.78
CA LYS A 268 -5.49 -4.16 6.93
C LYS A 268 -4.00 -4.10 7.27
N ALA A 269 -3.63 -3.99 8.55
CA ALA A 269 -2.24 -3.81 8.95
C ALA A 269 -1.38 -5.04 8.57
N GLU A 270 -1.82 -6.23 8.97
CA GLU A 270 -1.11 -7.47 8.63
C GLU A 270 -1.24 -7.80 7.14
N GLY A 271 -2.45 -7.71 6.58
CA GLY A 271 -2.73 -8.01 5.18
C GLY A 271 -1.95 -7.13 4.21
N TYR A 272 -1.87 -5.81 4.43
CA TYR A 272 -1.04 -4.92 3.62
C TYR A 272 0.45 -5.20 3.80
N THR A 273 0.91 -5.52 5.01
CA THR A 273 2.32 -5.91 5.26
C THR A 273 2.70 -7.14 4.46
N ARG A 274 1.94 -8.23 4.61
CA ARG A 274 2.19 -9.50 3.90
C ARG A 274 2.00 -9.35 2.39
N GLY A 275 1.00 -8.58 1.99
CA GLY A 275 0.68 -8.34 0.59
C GLY A 275 1.75 -7.55 -0.14
N LEU A 276 2.30 -6.49 0.47
CA LEU A 276 3.42 -5.75 -0.11
C LEU A 276 4.69 -6.60 -0.21
N GLN A 277 5.04 -7.36 0.84
CA GLN A 277 6.18 -8.28 0.81
C GLN A 277 6.08 -9.27 -0.35
N TRP A 278 4.91 -9.90 -0.51
CA TRP A 278 4.71 -10.91 -1.56
C TRP A 278 4.61 -10.29 -2.95
N ALA A 279 3.87 -9.18 -3.11
CA ALA A 279 3.70 -8.50 -4.38
C ALA A 279 5.06 -8.07 -4.95
N PHE A 280 5.92 -7.50 -4.10
CA PHE A 280 7.25 -7.02 -4.47
C PHE A 280 8.38 -8.02 -4.21
N GLU A 281 8.08 -9.30 -3.96
CA GLU A 281 9.09 -10.31 -3.70
C GLU A 281 10.08 -10.38 -4.88
N ARG A 282 11.37 -10.23 -4.56
CA ARG A 282 12.48 -10.34 -5.50
C ARG A 282 12.65 -11.80 -5.94
N PRO A 283 12.99 -12.04 -7.22
CA PRO A 283 13.45 -13.36 -7.66
C PRO A 283 14.57 -13.89 -6.77
N SER A 284 14.55 -15.18 -6.46
CA SER A 284 15.63 -15.89 -5.76
C SER A 284 16.08 -17.07 -6.63
N LEU A 285 16.91 -16.77 -7.63
CA LEU A 285 17.38 -17.72 -8.64
C LEU A 285 18.42 -18.70 -8.05
N SER A 286 18.43 -19.91 -8.59
CA SER A 286 19.52 -20.87 -8.40
C SER A 286 20.52 -20.70 -9.54
N LEU A 287 21.70 -20.15 -9.25
CA LEU A 287 22.74 -19.95 -10.26
C LEU A 287 23.63 -21.19 -10.41
N ASN A 288 24.24 -21.33 -11.59
CA ASN A 288 25.23 -22.37 -11.84
C ASN A 288 26.43 -22.20 -10.91
N SER A 289 26.97 -23.30 -10.38
CA SER A 289 28.11 -23.28 -9.45
C SER A 289 29.36 -22.66 -10.06
N THR A 290 29.56 -22.76 -11.37
CA THR A 290 30.68 -22.10 -12.08
C THR A 290 30.56 -20.58 -12.00
N VAL A 291 29.36 -20.03 -12.19
CA VAL A 291 29.11 -18.57 -12.06
C VAL A 291 29.38 -18.12 -10.62
N LEU A 292 28.86 -18.84 -9.62
CA LEU A 292 29.08 -18.49 -8.22
C LEU A 292 30.57 -18.50 -7.84
N LYS A 293 31.33 -19.48 -8.35
CA LYS A 293 32.79 -19.56 -8.15
C LYS A 293 33.55 -18.36 -8.70
N GLU A 294 33.09 -17.75 -9.80
CA GLU A 294 33.71 -16.52 -10.31
C GLU A 294 33.63 -15.35 -9.31
N TYR A 295 32.61 -15.36 -8.45
CA TYR A 295 32.34 -14.31 -7.47
C TYR A 295 32.99 -14.57 -6.12
N GLU A 296 33.51 -15.77 -5.86
CA GLU A 296 34.30 -16.05 -4.66
C GLU A 296 35.59 -15.24 -4.62
N GLY A 297 36.05 -14.91 -3.43
CA GLY A 297 37.29 -14.18 -3.22
C GLY A 297 37.24 -13.21 -2.06
N GLN A 298 38.18 -12.29 -2.05
CA GLN A 298 38.32 -11.25 -1.04
C GLN A 298 37.92 -9.89 -1.61
N TYR A 299 37.11 -9.17 -0.86
CA TYR A 299 36.59 -7.86 -1.24
C TYR A 299 36.95 -6.83 -0.17
N GLU A 300 37.68 -5.79 -0.54
CA GLU A 300 38.08 -4.73 0.38
C GLU A 300 36.88 -3.79 0.64
N ILE A 301 36.41 -3.76 1.88
CA ILE A 301 35.32 -2.88 2.34
C ILE A 301 35.88 -1.45 2.50
N ARG A 302 37.03 -1.36 3.17
CA ARG A 302 37.80 -0.14 3.42
C ARG A 302 39.25 -0.54 3.71
N PRO A 303 40.22 0.39 3.69
CA PRO A 303 41.63 0.05 3.90
C PRO A 303 41.85 -0.84 5.14
N GLY A 304 42.40 -2.03 4.91
CA GLY A 304 42.70 -3.01 5.95
C GLY A 304 41.51 -3.84 6.48
N VAL A 305 40.30 -3.67 5.93
CA VAL A 305 39.13 -4.47 6.28
C VAL A 305 38.58 -5.16 5.03
N VAL A 306 38.65 -6.49 5.03
CA VAL A 306 38.31 -7.35 3.89
C VAL A 306 37.16 -8.28 4.27
N ALA A 307 36.14 -8.36 3.42
CA ALA A 307 35.15 -9.42 3.45
C ALA A 307 35.61 -10.60 2.59
N ARG A 308 35.36 -11.82 3.06
CA ARG A 308 35.49 -13.02 2.25
C ARG A 308 34.12 -13.40 1.69
N VAL A 309 34.06 -13.65 0.38
CA VAL A 309 32.88 -14.20 -0.28
C VAL A 309 33.18 -15.65 -0.66
N SER A 310 32.30 -16.56 -0.27
CA SER A 310 32.36 -18.00 -0.55
C SER A 310 31.01 -18.55 -0.96
N THR A 311 30.97 -19.70 -1.64
CA THR A 311 29.71 -20.40 -1.92
C THR A 311 29.39 -21.39 -0.82
N GLU A 312 28.20 -21.27 -0.23
CA GLU A 312 27.67 -22.15 0.82
C GLU A 312 26.24 -22.55 0.47
N GLY A 313 25.96 -23.87 0.42
CA GLY A 313 24.62 -24.37 0.10
C GLY A 313 24.08 -23.87 -1.25
N GLY A 314 24.94 -23.64 -2.24
CA GLY A 314 24.57 -23.13 -3.56
C GLY A 314 24.26 -21.63 -3.61
N ARG A 315 24.68 -20.85 -2.61
CA ARG A 315 24.51 -19.39 -2.55
C ARG A 315 25.81 -18.71 -2.16
N LEU A 316 25.97 -17.43 -2.50
CA LEU A 316 27.08 -16.64 -1.97
C LEU A 316 26.83 -16.31 -0.49
N ALA A 317 27.87 -16.45 0.31
CA ALA A 317 27.93 -16.04 1.71
C ALA A 317 29.04 -14.98 1.86
N VAL A 318 28.71 -13.87 2.51
CA VAL A 318 29.66 -12.78 2.81
C VAL A 318 30.08 -12.85 4.27
N HIS A 319 31.38 -13.01 4.50
CA HIS A 319 32.00 -13.08 5.82
C HIS A 319 32.80 -11.81 6.07
N ALA A 320 32.21 -10.87 6.80
CA ALA A 320 32.89 -9.67 7.26
C ALA A 320 33.43 -9.85 8.70
N PRO A 321 34.61 -9.31 9.04
CA PRO A 321 35.19 -9.45 10.37
C PRO A 321 34.22 -9.01 11.48
N GLY A 322 34.07 -9.83 12.52
CA GLY A 322 33.24 -9.53 13.69
C GLY A 322 31.72 -9.65 13.47
N ASN A 323 31.26 -10.14 12.32
CA ASN A 323 29.84 -10.27 12.00
C ASN A 323 29.48 -11.72 11.63
N PRO A 324 28.24 -12.17 11.90
CA PRO A 324 27.72 -13.40 11.31
C PRO A 324 27.74 -13.36 9.78
N PRO A 325 27.84 -14.52 9.10
CA PRO A 325 27.80 -14.56 7.66
C PRO A 325 26.45 -14.09 7.12
N VAL A 326 26.49 -13.33 6.02
CA VAL A 326 25.31 -12.89 5.30
C VAL A 326 25.11 -13.74 4.06
N ILE A 327 23.98 -14.45 3.99
CA ILE A 327 23.61 -15.23 2.81
C ILE A 327 22.95 -14.33 1.78
N LEU A 328 23.44 -14.39 0.55
CA LEU A 328 22.95 -13.63 -0.58
C LEU A 328 22.03 -14.49 -1.46
N HIS A 329 20.91 -13.90 -1.86
CA HIS A 329 19.95 -14.44 -2.81
C HIS A 329 20.19 -13.78 -4.18
N ALA A 330 20.24 -14.58 -5.24
CA ALA A 330 20.43 -14.07 -6.60
C ALA A 330 19.11 -13.54 -7.18
N GLU A 331 19.08 -12.26 -7.53
CA GLU A 331 17.99 -11.62 -8.28
C GLU A 331 18.21 -11.72 -9.80
N SER A 332 19.47 -11.64 -10.23
CA SER A 332 19.96 -11.99 -11.57
C SER A 332 21.33 -12.67 -11.46
N GLU A 333 21.97 -12.99 -12.59
CA GLU A 333 23.32 -13.59 -12.58
C GLU A 333 24.37 -12.73 -11.85
N ASP A 334 24.18 -11.41 -11.86
CA ASP A 334 25.10 -10.40 -11.35
C ASP A 334 24.52 -9.53 -10.23
N ARG A 335 23.25 -9.72 -9.85
CA ARG A 335 22.60 -8.97 -8.76
C ARG A 335 22.14 -9.89 -7.66
N PHE A 336 22.41 -9.47 -6.44
CA PHE A 336 22.11 -10.21 -5.24
C PHE A 336 21.51 -9.30 -4.17
N TYR A 337 20.82 -9.90 -3.21
CA TYR A 337 20.26 -9.21 -2.05
C TYR A 337 20.27 -10.11 -0.81
N ALA A 338 20.17 -9.52 0.39
CA ALA A 338 19.92 -10.26 1.63
C ALA A 338 18.44 -10.16 2.04
N LYS A 339 17.94 -11.17 2.76
CA LYS A 339 16.61 -11.12 3.37
C LYS A 339 16.71 -10.59 4.80
N GLY A 340 15.79 -9.72 5.20
CA GLY A 340 15.65 -9.23 6.58
C GLY A 340 16.47 -7.98 6.94
N PHE A 341 17.19 -7.39 5.98
CA PHE A 341 17.75 -6.04 6.07
C PHE A 341 18.10 -5.52 4.67
N TYR A 342 18.19 -4.20 4.50
CA TYR A 342 18.49 -3.60 3.19
C TYR A 342 19.95 -3.81 2.79
N LEU A 343 20.18 -4.83 1.96
CA LEU A 343 21.45 -5.07 1.29
C LEU A 343 21.20 -5.53 -0.13
N LYS A 344 21.76 -4.80 -1.11
CA LYS A 344 21.87 -5.24 -2.49
C LYS A 344 23.31 -5.22 -2.94
N VAL A 345 23.67 -6.16 -3.80
CA VAL A 345 25.02 -6.32 -4.31
C VAL A 345 24.94 -6.47 -5.82
N GLN A 346 25.63 -5.61 -6.56
CA GLN A 346 25.81 -5.71 -8.00
C GLN A 346 27.26 -6.09 -8.26
N VAL A 347 27.48 -7.20 -8.97
CA VAL A 347 28.80 -7.60 -9.42
C VAL A 347 29.24 -6.70 -10.58
N MET A 348 30.49 -6.25 -10.51
CA MET A 348 31.12 -5.44 -11.55
C MET A 348 32.18 -6.26 -12.27
N LYS A 349 32.10 -6.29 -13.61
CA LYS A 349 33.05 -6.95 -14.50
C LYS A 349 33.77 -5.91 -15.37
N ASP A 350 35.02 -6.17 -15.74
CA ASP A 350 35.73 -5.36 -16.74
C ASP A 350 35.34 -5.75 -18.19
N ALA A 351 35.95 -5.10 -19.18
CA ALA A 351 35.68 -5.37 -20.60
C ALA A 351 36.04 -6.79 -21.05
N ALA A 352 36.88 -7.51 -20.30
CA ALA A 352 37.22 -8.90 -20.55
C ALA A 352 36.31 -9.87 -19.78
N GLY A 353 35.29 -9.38 -19.07
CA GLY A 353 34.36 -10.18 -18.28
C GLY A 353 34.92 -10.60 -16.91
N LYS A 354 36.10 -10.12 -16.51
CA LYS A 354 36.69 -10.45 -15.21
C LYS A 354 36.06 -9.62 -14.11
N VAL A 355 35.70 -10.26 -13.00
CA VAL A 355 35.12 -9.60 -11.83
C VAL A 355 36.16 -8.67 -11.19
N THR A 356 35.83 -7.39 -11.09
CA THR A 356 36.70 -6.34 -10.52
C THR A 356 36.30 -5.93 -9.12
N GLY A 357 35.06 -6.21 -8.73
CA GLY A 357 34.51 -5.84 -7.43
C GLY A 357 32.99 -5.93 -7.42
N VAL A 358 32.40 -5.33 -6.40
CA VAL A 358 30.95 -5.22 -6.26
C VAL A 358 30.55 -3.81 -5.85
N VAL A 359 29.38 -3.36 -6.30
CA VAL A 359 28.69 -2.21 -5.71
C VAL A 359 27.71 -2.75 -4.67
N VAL A 360 27.85 -2.30 -3.43
CA VAL A 360 26.96 -2.65 -2.31
C VAL A 360 26.08 -1.46 -2.01
N GLU A 361 24.76 -1.65 -2.09
CA GLU A 361 23.75 -0.66 -1.71
C GLU A 361 23.14 -1.07 -0.36
N GLN A 362 23.25 -0.18 0.62
CA GLN A 362 22.63 -0.27 1.93
C GLN A 362 21.60 0.86 2.10
N TYR A 363 20.76 0.77 3.13
CA TYR A 363 19.76 1.81 3.40
C TYR A 363 20.37 3.22 3.59
N SER A 364 21.61 3.30 4.07
CA SER A 364 22.34 4.55 4.31
C SER A 364 23.07 5.12 3.09
N GLY A 365 23.28 4.33 2.03
CA GLY A 365 24.05 4.73 0.86
C GLY A 365 24.64 3.56 0.10
N SER A 366 25.50 3.86 -0.87
CA SER A 366 26.18 2.86 -1.69
C SER A 366 27.69 3.00 -1.60
N MET A 367 28.40 1.88 -1.79
CA MET A 367 29.86 1.84 -1.82
C MET A 367 30.37 0.79 -2.81
N PHE A 368 31.55 1.02 -3.37
CA PHE A 368 32.25 0.04 -4.18
C PHE A 368 33.25 -0.74 -3.32
N MET A 369 33.21 -2.07 -3.39
CA MET A 369 34.17 -2.96 -2.75
C MET A 369 35.01 -3.64 -3.83
N LYS A 370 36.32 -3.34 -3.85
CA LYS A 370 37.25 -3.87 -4.84
C LYS A 370 37.55 -5.34 -4.55
N LYS A 371 37.55 -6.18 -5.58
CA LYS A 371 38.07 -7.56 -5.45
C LYS A 371 39.59 -7.52 -5.37
N VAL A 372 40.16 -8.06 -4.29
CA VAL A 372 41.60 -7.97 -3.97
C VAL A 372 42.30 -9.32 -3.88
N GLY A 373 41.56 -10.43 -3.94
CA GLY A 373 42.08 -11.79 -3.88
C GLY A 373 41.11 -12.79 -4.47
#